data_AF-A0A1Q4Z361-F1
#
_entry.id   AF-A0A1Q4Z361-F1
#
_cell.length_a   1.000
_cell.length_b   1.000
_cell.length_c   1.000
_cell.angle_alpha   90.00
_cell.angle_beta   90.00
_cell.angle_gamma   90.00
#
_symmetry.space_group_name_H-M   'P 1'
#
loop_
_entity.id
_entity.type
_entity.pdbx_description
1 polymer ?
#
loop_
_entity_poly.entity_id
_entity_poly.type
_entity_poly.pdbx_seq_one_letter_code
_entity_poly.pdbx_strand_id
1 'polypeptide(L)'
;MIGMPGYVSWNEGSKVAAERPHAAIELPEGPWWDWDVLAWGGDQFRLAAGFDLIYHHGLELVFTAPLLVSCPAAFQDPVFRAPTPEELLRVTQQLGGRPTVLAVFEADAGGGEPASCLVAADGST
;
A
#
# COMPACT_ATOMS: atom_id res chain seq x y z
N MET A 1 48.63 -12.73 3.68
CA MET A 1 47.39 -12.18 4.30
C MET A 1 47.60 -10.67 4.31
N ILE A 2 46.84 -9.81 3.64
CA ILE A 2 45.38 -9.68 3.52
C ILE A 2 45.03 -9.32 2.06
N GLY A 3 43.94 -9.87 1.53
CA GLY A 3 43.61 -9.88 0.10
C GLY A 3 42.84 -8.67 -0.44
N MET A 4 42.99 -8.44 -1.75
CA MET A 4 42.05 -7.70 -2.60
C MET A 4 40.81 -8.57 -2.91
N PRO A 5 39.64 -7.95 -3.12
CA PRO A 5 39.02 -7.94 -4.46
C PRO A 5 38.37 -6.56 -4.74
N GLY A 6 38.15 -6.08 -5.95
CA GLY A 6 37.85 -6.72 -7.23
C GLY A 6 36.76 -5.85 -7.87
N TYR A 7 37.03 -5.29 -9.04
CA TYR A 7 36.13 -4.45 -9.84
C TYR A 7 34.90 -5.26 -10.29
N VAL A 8 33.69 -4.67 -10.24
CA VAL A 8 32.57 -5.08 -11.11
C VAL A 8 31.90 -3.83 -11.68
N SER A 9 32.03 -3.70 -12.99
CA SER A 9 31.38 -2.74 -13.87
C SER A 9 29.93 -3.17 -14.15
N TRP A 10 28.97 -2.26 -14.06
CA TRP A 10 27.61 -2.50 -14.57
C TRP A 10 27.46 -1.86 -15.94
N ASN A 11 27.23 -2.72 -16.95
CA ASN A 11 27.03 -2.34 -18.34
C ASN A 11 25.64 -1.73 -18.56
N GLU A 12 25.62 -0.74 -19.45
CA GLU A 12 24.43 -0.22 -20.11
C GLU A 12 23.87 -1.26 -21.10
N GLY A 13 22.56 -1.49 -21.04
CA GLY A 13 21.78 -2.11 -22.11
C GLY A 13 21.39 -3.58 -21.93
N SER A 14 20.19 -3.83 -21.39
CA SER A 14 19.12 -4.54 -22.13
C SER A 14 17.88 -4.78 -21.26
N LYS A 15 16.74 -4.48 -21.86
CA LYS A 15 15.37 -4.75 -21.41
C LYS A 15 15.20 -6.14 -20.79
N VAL A 16 14.74 -6.16 -19.54
CA VAL A 16 13.51 -6.84 -19.12
C VAL A 16 13.13 -6.25 -17.77
N ALA A 17 12.12 -5.37 -17.77
CA ALA A 17 11.40 -5.08 -16.54
C ALA A 17 10.72 -6.39 -16.16
N ALA A 18 11.41 -7.19 -15.35
CA ALA A 18 10.83 -8.34 -14.69
C ALA A 18 9.60 -7.83 -13.96
N GLU A 19 8.44 -8.31 -14.40
CA GLU A 19 7.17 -8.13 -13.73
C GLU A 19 7.36 -8.50 -12.26
N ARG A 20 7.60 -7.50 -11.41
CA ARG A 20 7.20 -7.64 -10.02
C ARG A 20 5.68 -7.65 -10.11
N PRO A 21 4.99 -8.77 -9.81
CA PRO A 21 3.59 -8.64 -9.48
C PRO A 21 3.54 -7.56 -8.40
N HIS A 22 2.57 -6.64 -8.46
CA HIS A 22 2.30 -5.84 -7.28
C HIS A 22 2.08 -6.86 -6.18
N ALA A 23 3.07 -7.02 -5.30
CA ALA A 23 2.91 -7.91 -4.17
C ALA A 23 1.72 -7.30 -3.45
N ALA A 24 0.62 -8.06 -3.41
CA ALA A 24 -0.46 -7.72 -2.50
C ALA A 24 0.22 -7.47 -1.15
N ILE A 25 -0.13 -6.38 -0.49
CA ILE A 25 0.39 -6.12 0.85
C ILE A 25 -0.01 -7.34 1.68
N GLU A 26 0.96 -8.20 2.00
CA GLU A 26 0.73 -9.40 2.79
C GLU A 26 0.65 -8.97 4.24
N LEU A 27 -0.59 -8.86 4.72
CA LEU A 27 -0.85 -8.60 6.12
C LEU A 27 -0.56 -9.85 6.95
N PRO A 28 -0.02 -9.72 8.17
CA PRO A 28 0.18 -10.86 9.04
C PRO A 28 -1.16 -11.52 9.37
N GLU A 29 -1.21 -12.86 9.25
CA GLU A 29 -2.37 -13.65 9.69
C GLU A 29 -2.66 -13.37 11.17
N GLY A 30 -3.90 -13.01 11.48
CA GLY A 30 -4.37 -12.74 12.83
C GLY A 30 -5.87 -13.01 12.94
N PRO A 31 -6.37 -13.39 14.14
CA PRO A 31 -7.73 -13.87 14.28
C PRO A 31 -8.78 -12.78 14.00
N TRP A 32 -8.46 -11.50 14.21
CA TRP A 32 -9.21 -10.32 13.78
C TRP A 32 -8.39 -9.07 14.14
N TRP A 33 -8.41 -8.03 13.32
CA TRP A 33 -7.77 -6.74 13.61
C TRP A 33 -8.80 -5.63 13.41
N ASP A 34 -8.97 -4.77 14.40
CA ASP A 34 -9.67 -3.50 14.23
C ASP A 34 -8.72 -2.53 13.54
N TRP A 35 -9.23 -1.66 12.67
CA TRP A 35 -8.41 -0.77 11.86
C TRP A 35 -8.91 0.68 11.86
N ASP A 36 -7.97 1.64 11.88
CA ASP A 36 -8.30 3.08 11.85
C ASP A 36 -7.23 3.91 11.11
N VAL A 37 -7.63 5.10 10.65
CA VAL A 37 -6.74 6.08 10.00
C VAL A 37 -6.07 6.93 11.05
N LEU A 38 -4.75 6.81 11.19
CA LEU A 38 -3.97 7.66 12.10
C LEU A 38 -3.53 8.97 11.46
N ALA A 39 -3.26 8.98 10.16
CA ALA A 39 -2.82 10.19 9.46
C ALA A 39 -3.10 10.14 7.95
N TRP A 40 -3.47 11.30 7.40
CA TRP A 40 -3.61 11.51 5.97
C TRP A 40 -3.00 12.86 5.59
N GLY A 41 -1.89 12.83 4.84
CA GLY A 41 -1.19 14.00 4.31
C GLY A 41 -0.62 13.74 2.92
N GLY A 42 0.04 14.76 2.34
CA GLY A 42 0.69 14.64 1.03
C GLY A 42 1.98 13.81 1.04
N ASP A 43 2.53 13.54 2.22
CA ASP A 43 3.77 12.80 2.46
C ASP A 43 3.50 11.36 2.90
N GLN A 44 2.45 11.14 3.70
CA GLN A 44 2.09 9.82 4.19
C GLN A 44 0.58 9.59 4.30
N PHE A 45 0.20 8.33 4.10
CA PHE A 45 -1.09 7.80 4.51
C PHE A 45 -0.85 6.64 5.48
N ARG A 46 -1.37 6.74 6.70
CA ARG A 46 -1.06 5.81 7.81
C ARG A 46 -2.33 5.18 8.35
N LEU A 47 -2.31 3.86 8.38
CA LEU A 47 -3.33 3.02 8.98
C LEU A 47 -2.74 2.28 10.17
N ALA A 48 -3.52 2.09 11.22
CA ALA A 48 -3.14 1.25 12.34
C ALA A 48 -4.14 0.13 12.53
N ALA A 49 -3.62 -1.03 12.94
CA ALA A 49 -4.40 -2.19 13.31
C ALA A 49 -4.08 -2.63 14.75
N GLY A 50 -5.11 -3.07 15.47
CA GLY A 50 -4.97 -3.54 16.84
C GLY A 50 -6.12 -4.45 17.27
N PHE A 51 -5.92 -5.15 18.38
CA PHE A 51 -7.01 -5.86 19.07
C PHE A 51 -7.82 -4.94 20.00
N ASP A 52 -7.24 -3.79 20.33
CA ASP A 52 -7.87 -2.70 21.07
C ASP A 52 -7.17 -1.39 20.70
N LEU A 53 -7.75 -0.68 19.73
CA LEU A 53 -7.21 0.58 19.22
C LEU A 53 -7.17 1.70 20.27
N ILE A 54 -7.88 1.55 21.41
CA ILE A 54 -7.95 2.56 22.47
C ILE A 54 -6.65 2.60 23.28
N TYR A 55 -5.94 1.47 23.43
CA TYR A 55 -4.76 1.38 24.31
C TYR A 55 -3.47 0.94 23.59
N HIS A 56 -3.53 0.10 22.56
CA HIS A 56 -2.36 -0.37 21.82
C HIS A 56 -2.72 -0.78 20.38
N HIS A 57 -2.10 -0.15 19.38
CA HIS A 57 -2.07 -0.73 18.01
C HIS A 57 -0.83 -1.62 17.88
N GLY A 58 -1.04 -2.84 17.38
CA GLY A 58 0.00 -3.85 17.20
C GLY A 58 0.65 -3.80 15.81
N LEU A 59 0.01 -3.12 14.86
CA LEU A 59 0.42 -3.03 13.46
C LEU A 59 0.20 -1.60 12.95
N GLU A 60 1.15 -1.07 12.19
CA GLU A 60 0.97 0.13 11.38
C GLU A 60 1.27 -0.21 9.93
N LEU A 61 0.49 0.35 9.00
CA LEU A 61 0.76 0.32 7.58
C LEU A 61 0.94 1.76 7.09
N VAL A 62 2.12 2.07 6.57
CA VAL A 62 2.46 3.41 6.11
C VAL A 62 2.69 3.39 4.61
N PHE A 63 1.86 4.13 3.87
CA PHE A 63 2.10 4.43 2.46
C PHE A 63 2.90 5.71 2.35
N THR A 64 4.09 5.62 1.77
CA THR A 64 5.01 6.75 1.59
C THR A 64 4.86 7.31 0.19
N ALA A 65 4.82 8.65 0.07
CA ALA A 65 4.58 9.33 -1.20
C ALA A 65 3.31 8.83 -1.91
N PRO A 66 2.12 9.04 -1.30
CA PRO A 66 0.85 8.68 -1.93
C PRO A 66 0.65 9.48 -3.22
N LEU A 67 0.49 8.79 -4.34
CA LEU A 67 0.24 9.36 -5.66
C LEU A 67 -1.26 9.55 -5.92
N LEU A 68 -2.08 8.68 -5.33
CA LEU A 68 -3.53 8.72 -5.42
C LEU A 68 -4.12 8.12 -4.13
N VAL A 69 -5.03 8.86 -3.51
CA VAL A 69 -5.88 8.36 -2.42
C VAL A 69 -7.33 8.65 -2.80
N SER A 70 -8.09 7.60 -3.02
CA SER A 70 -9.53 7.66 -3.25
C SER A 70 -10.22 6.99 -2.07
N CYS A 71 -10.47 7.76 -1.03
CA CYS A 71 -11.13 7.33 0.21
C CYS A 71 -11.98 8.47 0.80
N PRO A 72 -13.01 8.17 1.60
CA PRO A 72 -13.65 9.16 2.46
C PRO A 72 -12.67 9.75 3.48
N ALA A 73 -12.89 11.00 3.90
CA ALA A 73 -12.07 11.73 4.89
C ALA A 73 -11.90 10.99 6.23
N ALA A 74 -12.88 10.16 6.59
CA ALA A 74 -12.87 9.32 7.78
C ALA A 74 -13.56 7.98 7.44
N PHE A 75 -12.96 6.89 7.90
CA PHE A 75 -13.50 5.54 7.77
C PHE A 75 -12.83 4.62 8.82
N GLN A 76 -13.43 3.48 9.09
CA GLN A 76 -13.01 2.48 10.07
C GLN A 76 -13.09 1.08 9.45
N ASP A 77 -12.44 0.12 10.10
CA ASP A 77 -12.46 -1.30 9.72
C ASP A 77 -12.11 -1.61 8.25
N PRO A 78 -11.04 -1.05 7.64
CA PRO A 78 -10.62 -1.43 6.29
C PRO A 78 -10.29 -2.92 6.13
N VAL A 79 -10.94 -3.54 5.14
CA VAL A 79 -10.73 -4.93 4.71
C VAL A 79 -10.02 -4.94 3.37
N PHE A 80 -8.74 -5.33 3.38
CA PHE A 80 -7.90 -5.36 2.20
C PHE A 80 -8.22 -6.52 1.27
N ARG A 81 -8.12 -6.25 -0.04
CA ARG A 81 -8.25 -7.25 -1.10
C ARG A 81 -7.27 -6.97 -2.23
N ALA A 82 -7.06 -7.96 -3.08
CA ALA A 82 -6.32 -7.77 -4.31
C ALA A 82 -7.05 -6.75 -5.22
N PRO A 83 -6.32 -5.84 -5.89
CA PRO A 83 -6.90 -4.99 -6.92
C PRO A 83 -7.37 -5.84 -8.10
N THR A 84 -8.53 -5.51 -8.64
CA THR A 84 -9.01 -6.08 -9.90
C THR A 84 -8.17 -5.57 -11.08
N PRO A 85 -8.15 -6.30 -12.22
CA PRO A 85 -7.45 -5.83 -13.42
C PRO A 85 -7.96 -4.47 -13.91
N GLU A 86 -9.25 -4.18 -13.76
CA GLU A 86 -9.87 -2.93 -14.19
C GLU A 86 -9.44 -1.75 -13.30
N GLU A 87 -9.42 -1.94 -11.98
CA GLU A 87 -8.92 -0.94 -11.02
C GLU A 87 -7.45 -0.62 -11.31
N LEU A 88 -6.62 -1.65 -11.52
CA LEU A 88 -5.22 -1.45 -11.85
C LEU A 88 -5.03 -0.70 -13.17
N LEU A 89 -5.80 -1.04 -14.21
CA LEU A 89 -5.74 -0.39 -15.51
C LEU A 89 -6.18 1.08 -15.42
N ARG A 90 -7.22 1.39 -14.63
CA ARG A 90 -7.69 2.76 -14.40
C ARG A 90 -6.61 3.60 -13.72
N VAL A 91 -6.03 3.09 -12.64
CA VAL A 91 -4.98 3.80 -11.88
C VAL A 91 -3.75 4.04 -12.75
N THR A 92 -3.32 3.01 -13.50
CA THR A 92 -2.15 3.11 -14.38
C THR A 92 -2.34 4.20 -15.44
N GLN A 93 -3.55 4.28 -16.03
CA GLN A 93 -3.87 5.33 -17.00
C GLN A 93 -3.92 6.72 -16.36
N GLN A 94 -4.50 6.84 -15.17
CA GLN A 94 -4.63 8.11 -14.46
C GLN A 94 -3.28 8.67 -14.02
N LEU A 95 -2.35 7.81 -13.59
CA LEU A 95 -1.00 8.20 -13.16
C LEU A 95 -0.01 8.32 -14.33
N GLY A 96 -0.39 7.89 -15.54
CA GLY A 96 0.52 7.83 -16.69
C GLY A 96 1.62 6.77 -16.55
N GLY A 97 1.47 5.83 -15.60
CA GLY A 97 2.46 4.83 -15.24
C GLY A 97 1.94 3.88 -14.16
N ARG A 98 2.57 2.71 -14.04
CA ARG A 98 2.17 1.69 -13.07
C ARG A 98 2.75 2.06 -11.69
N PRO A 99 1.92 2.24 -10.64
CA PRO A 99 2.42 2.58 -9.32
C PRO A 99 3.21 1.42 -8.70
N THR A 100 4.15 1.73 -7.81
CA THR A 100 4.93 0.70 -7.10
C THR A 100 4.05 -0.12 -6.16
N VAL A 101 3.12 0.55 -5.46
CA VAL A 101 2.16 -0.04 -4.53
C VAL A 101 0.75 0.35 -4.94
N LEU A 102 -0.16 -0.62 -4.94
CA LEU A 102 -1.59 -0.41 -5.12
C LEU A 102 -2.35 -1.23 -4.07
N ALA A 103 -2.97 -0.55 -3.10
CA ALA A 103 -3.83 -1.14 -2.09
C ALA A 103 -5.29 -0.82 -2.40
N VAL A 104 -6.14 -1.84 -2.27
CA VAL A 104 -7.59 -1.70 -2.39
C VAL A 104 -8.22 -2.35 -1.18
N PHE A 105 -9.16 -1.65 -0.56
CA PHE A 105 -9.87 -2.14 0.63
C PHE A 105 -11.26 -1.55 0.70
N GLU A 106 -12.16 -2.25 1.38
CA GLU A 106 -13.50 -1.74 1.71
C GLU A 106 -13.50 -1.30 3.18
N ALA A 107 -14.10 -0.17 3.52
CA ALA A 107 -14.10 0.35 4.89
C ALA A 107 -15.47 0.90 5.29
N ASP A 108 -15.81 0.85 6.57
CA ASP A 108 -17.00 1.52 7.09
C ASP A 108 -16.78 3.04 7.15
N ALA A 109 -17.58 3.80 6.41
CA ALA A 109 -17.53 5.26 6.40
C ALA A 109 -18.71 5.91 7.16
N GLY A 110 -19.39 5.16 8.03
CA GLY A 110 -20.60 5.58 8.75
C GLY A 110 -21.87 5.58 7.87
N GLY A 111 -21.81 4.93 6.71
CA GLY A 111 -22.89 4.84 5.73
C GLY A 111 -23.66 3.51 5.79
N GLY A 112 -24.66 3.35 4.92
CA GLY A 112 -25.42 2.10 4.80
C GLY A 112 -24.65 0.97 4.08
N GLU A 113 -23.60 1.31 3.33
CA GLU A 113 -22.72 0.36 2.65
C GLU A 113 -21.25 0.72 2.87
N PRO A 114 -20.32 -0.26 2.85
CA PRO A 114 -18.89 0.00 2.91
C PRO A 114 -18.44 0.90 1.76
N ALA A 115 -17.50 1.80 2.06
CA ALA A 115 -16.84 2.63 1.07
C ALA A 115 -15.63 1.90 0.48
N SER A 116 -15.58 1.82 -0.85
CA SER A 116 -14.40 1.33 -1.55
C SER A 116 -13.28 2.36 -1.55
N CYS A 117 -12.12 1.92 -1.08
CA CYS A 117 -10.93 2.72 -0.90
C CYS A 117 -9.81 2.22 -1.80
N LEU A 118 -9.09 3.15 -2.42
CA LEU A 118 -7.96 2.86 -3.29
C LEU A 118 -6.79 3.80 -2.99
N VAL A 119 -5.62 3.21 -2.75
CA VAL A 119 -4.37 3.94 -2.46
C VAL A 119 -3.27 3.46 -3.40
N ALA A 120 -2.70 4.39 -4.17
CA ALA A 120 -1.50 4.15 -4.96
C ALA A 120 -0.33 4.98 -4.41
N ALA A 121 0.84 4.37 -4.28
CA ALA A 121 2.03 4.99 -3.71
C ALA A 121 3.31 4.48 -4.37
N ASP A 122 4.40 5.25 -4.23
CA ASP A 122 5.74 4.82 -4.68
C ASP A 122 6.46 3.93 -3.66
N GLY A 123 5.94 3.82 -2.44
CA GLY A 123 6.41 2.86 -1.44
C GLY A 123 5.40 2.59 -0.33
N SER A 124 5.57 1.48 0.36
CA SER A 124 4.89 1.17 1.62
C SER A 124 5.88 0.55 2.60
N THR A 125 5.77 0.87 3.88
CA THR A 125 6.57 0.29 4.97
C THR A 125 5.65 -0.13 6.10
#